data_AF-A0AA88AD08-F1
#
_entry.id   AF-A0AA88AD08-F1
#
_cell.length_a   1.000
_cell.length_b   1.000
_cell.length_c   1.000
_cell.angle_alpha   90.00
_cell.angle_beta   90.00
_cell.angle_gamma   90.00
#
_symmetry.space_group_name_H-M   'P 1'
#
loop_
_entity.id
_entity.type
_entity.pdbx_description
1 polymer ?
#
loop_
_entity_poly.entity_id
_entity_poly.type
_entity_poly.pdbx_seq_one_letter_code
_entity_poly.pdbx_strand_id
1 'polypeptide(L)'
;MEEYHKELPFSSQTNVKEDAVSKVLGPEKSGRLRAYGEGVTITKLAIVSERDELIIQLEKECRELKEQVTTQQGLINILLKNQGSSCQTERQSNAPMPFTMDLKEDI
;
A
#
# COMPACT_ATOMS: atom_id res chain seq x y z
N MET A 1 -16.34 7.16 -15.27
CA MET A 1 -15.83 6.78 -13.93
C MET A 1 -15.79 8.05 -13.13
N GLU A 2 -16.80 8.28 -12.29
CA GLU A 2 -16.84 9.45 -11.40
C GLU A 2 -16.35 9.01 -10.03
N GLU A 3 -15.17 9.49 -9.71
CA GLU A 3 -14.45 9.29 -8.46
C GLU A 3 -15.11 10.17 -7.38
N TYR A 4 -15.86 9.54 -6.49
CA TYR A 4 -16.49 10.21 -5.36
C TYR A 4 -15.41 10.58 -4.33
N HIS A 5 -14.90 11.80 -4.43
CA HIS A 5 -14.21 12.48 -3.34
C HIS A 5 -15.20 12.71 -2.18
N LYS A 6 -15.25 11.78 -1.22
CA LYS A 6 -15.77 12.07 0.12
C LYS A 6 -14.66 12.72 0.93
N GLU A 7 -14.42 14.00 0.67
CA GLU A 7 -13.81 14.85 1.68
C GLU A 7 -14.84 15.10 2.78
N LEU A 8 -14.65 14.45 3.94
CA LEU A 8 -15.08 15.01 5.22
C LEU A 8 -14.10 14.55 6.31
N PRO A 9 -13.05 15.32 6.62
CA PRO A 9 -12.40 15.21 7.92
C PRO A 9 -13.29 15.95 8.93
N PHE A 10 -14.39 15.32 9.37
CA PHE A 10 -15.03 15.76 10.61
C PHE A 10 -14.25 15.19 11.81
N SER A 11 -12.96 15.51 11.88
CA SER A 11 -12.14 15.37 13.08
C SER A 11 -12.18 16.66 13.89
N SER A 12 -13.34 17.28 14.01
CA SER A 12 -13.51 18.29 15.03
C SER A 12 -13.80 17.52 16.31
N GLN A 13 -12.78 17.33 17.14
CA GLN A 13 -12.90 17.01 18.57
C GLN A 13 -13.62 18.17 19.28
N THR A 14 -14.80 18.56 18.81
CA THR A 14 -15.68 19.44 19.56
C THR A 14 -16.09 18.64 20.77
N ASN A 15 -15.71 19.10 21.96
CA ASN A 15 -16.17 18.53 23.21
C ASN A 15 -17.69 18.36 23.10
N VAL A 16 -18.14 17.11 22.98
CA VAL A 16 -19.52 16.79 22.59
C VAL A 16 -20.54 17.25 23.64
N LYS A 17 -20.04 17.57 24.85
CA LYS A 17 -20.79 18.14 25.96
C LYS A 17 -20.94 19.67 25.88
N GLU A 18 -20.26 20.32 24.93
CA GLU A 18 -20.19 21.76 24.75
C GLU A 18 -20.62 22.20 23.35
N ASP A 19 -21.52 21.45 22.71
CA ASP A 19 -22.10 21.91 21.45
C ASP A 19 -22.87 23.23 21.65
N ALA A 20 -22.98 24.02 20.57
CA ALA A 20 -23.61 25.34 20.62
C ALA A 20 -25.05 25.27 21.17
N VAL A 21 -25.74 24.15 20.91
CA VAL A 21 -27.10 23.92 21.38
C VAL A 21 -27.16 23.66 22.89
N SER A 22 -26.21 22.92 23.46
CA SER A 22 -26.10 22.70 24.91
C SER A 22 -25.76 23.98 25.67
N LYS A 23 -25.07 24.94 25.04
CA LYS A 23 -24.82 26.26 25.66
C LYS A 23 -26.11 27.08 25.80
N VAL A 24 -27.06 26.91 24.88
CA VAL A 24 -28.34 27.65 24.88
C VAL A 24 -29.42 26.93 25.68
N LEU A 25 -29.53 25.61 25.54
CA LEU A 25 -30.61 24.80 26.14
C LEU A 25 -30.19 24.06 27.42
N GLY A 26 -28.91 24.14 27.79
CA GLY A 26 -28.33 23.37 28.89
C GLY A 26 -27.88 21.97 28.47
N PRO A 27 -27.15 21.27 29.36
CA PRO A 27 -26.60 19.95 29.08
C PRO A 27 -27.69 18.88 28.94
N GLU A 28 -27.36 17.81 28.22
CA GLU A 28 -28.29 16.73 27.98
C GLU A 28 -28.62 15.93 29.27
N LYS A 29 -29.91 15.76 29.58
CA LYS A 29 -30.35 15.14 30.86
C LYS A 29 -30.02 13.65 31.01
N SER A 30 -29.75 12.94 29.91
CA SER A 30 -29.65 11.46 29.89
C SER A 30 -28.37 10.93 29.23
N GLY A 31 -27.35 11.77 29.03
CA GLY A 31 -26.12 11.38 28.31
C GLY A 31 -26.33 11.05 26.82
N ARG A 32 -27.49 11.44 26.27
CA ARG A 32 -27.75 11.47 24.83
C ARG A 32 -26.95 12.63 24.22
N LEU A 33 -26.75 12.57 22.91
CA LEU A 33 -26.06 13.62 22.16
C LEU A 33 -26.96 14.15 21.06
N ARG A 34 -27.59 15.30 21.29
CA ARG A 34 -28.55 15.93 20.36
C ARG A 34 -27.97 16.17 18.98
N ALA A 35 -26.71 16.59 18.92
CA ALA A 35 -25.99 16.86 17.68
C ALA A 35 -25.95 15.65 16.74
N TYR A 36 -26.06 14.44 17.26
CA TYR A 36 -25.96 13.18 16.51
C TYR A 36 -27.31 12.52 16.23
N GLY A 37 -28.41 13.17 16.61
CA GLY A 37 -29.76 12.67 16.39
C GLY A 37 -30.30 11.74 17.48
N GLU A 38 -31.40 11.06 17.17
CA GLU A 38 -32.13 10.28 18.15
C GLU A 38 -31.38 8.99 18.56
N GLY A 39 -31.33 8.68 19.86
CA GLY A 39 -30.80 7.41 20.36
C GLY A 39 -29.28 7.27 20.39
N VAL A 40 -28.52 8.30 19.98
CA VAL A 40 -27.06 8.35 20.11
C VAL A 40 -26.68 8.79 21.52
N THR A 41 -25.80 8.02 22.16
CA THR A 41 -25.22 8.32 23.47
C THR A 41 -23.71 8.50 23.35
N ILE A 42 -23.11 9.14 24.34
CA ILE A 42 -21.65 9.36 24.40
C ILE A 42 -20.89 8.03 24.24
N THR A 43 -21.33 6.97 24.93
CA THR A 43 -20.68 5.66 24.86
C THR A 43 -20.77 5.06 23.46
N LYS A 44 -21.92 5.16 22.77
CA LYS A 44 -22.05 4.69 21.39
C LYS A 44 -21.11 5.44 20.45
N LEU A 45 -21.00 6.76 20.63
CA LEU A 45 -20.09 7.58 19.82
C LEU A 45 -18.62 7.21 20.09
N ALA A 46 -18.24 6.98 21.35
CA ALA A 46 -16.88 6.56 21.71
C ALA A 46 -16.52 5.21 21.05
N ILE A 47 -17.42 4.23 21.11
CA ILE A 47 -17.21 2.92 20.45
C ILE A 47 -17.08 3.08 18.93
N VAL A 48 -17.88 3.95 18.31
CA VAL A 48 -17.76 4.22 16.87
C VAL A 48 -16.41 4.87 16.56
N SER A 49 -16.01 5.86 17.34
CA SER A 49 -14.76 6.61 17.14
C SER A 49 -13.54 5.70 17.29
N GLU A 50 -13.50 4.85 18.31
CA GLU A 50 -12.42 3.88 18.53
C GLU A 50 -12.30 2.87 17.37
N ARG A 51 -13.43 2.40 16.84
CA ARG A 51 -13.44 1.53 15.65
C ARG A 51 -12.92 2.27 14.41
N ASP A 52 -13.31 3.52 14.21
CA ASP A 52 -12.84 4.32 13.08
C ASP A 52 -11.32 4.55 13.15
N GLU A 53 -10.78 4.84 14.34
CA GLU A 53 -9.33 4.94 14.56
C GLU A 53 -8.60 3.65 14.22
N LEU A 54 -9.14 2.50 14.66
CA LEU A 54 -8.58 1.19 14.37
C LEU A 54 -8.63 0.88 12.86
N ILE A 55 -9.71 1.24 12.17
CA ILE A 55 -9.82 1.08 10.71
C ILE A 55 -8.74 1.93 10.01
N ILE A 56 -8.56 3.19 10.40
CA ILE A 56 -7.53 4.07 9.84
C ILE A 56 -6.13 3.46 10.03
N GLN A 57 -5.86 2.90 11.21
CA GLN A 57 -4.58 2.21 11.48
C GLN A 57 -4.39 1.00 10.58
N LEU A 58 -5.40 0.13 10.46
CA LEU A 58 -5.34 -1.05 9.59
C LEU A 58 -5.19 -0.70 8.11
N GLU A 59 -5.88 0.34 7.64
CA GLU A 59 -5.76 0.82 6.27
C GLU A 59 -4.35 1.34 5.98
N LYS A 60 -3.73 2.03 6.94
CA LYS A 60 -2.34 2.49 6.84
C LYS A 60 -1.38 1.31 6.75
N GLU A 61 -1.48 0.33 7.65
CA GLU A 61 -0.62 -0.86 7.64
C GLU A 61 -0.77 -1.66 6.34
N CYS A 62 -2.00 -1.83 5.87
CA CYS A 62 -2.29 -2.51 4.61
C CYS A 62 -1.69 -1.78 3.40
N ARG A 63 -1.67 -0.44 3.41
CA ARG A 63 -1.04 0.37 2.37
C ARG A 63 0.48 0.18 2.38
N GLU A 64 1.10 0.25 3.55
CA GLU A 64 2.54 0.07 3.73
C GLU A 64 2.99 -1.32 3.27
N LEU A 65 2.27 -2.37 3.68
CA LEU A 65 2.57 -3.73 3.24
C LEU A 65 2.46 -3.90 1.73
N LYS A 66 1.43 -3.31 1.09
CA LYS A 66 1.32 -3.33 -0.38
C LYS A 66 2.51 -2.64 -1.04
N GLU A 67 2.92 -1.49 -0.53
CA GLU A 67 4.08 -0.76 -1.06
C GLU A 67 5.37 -1.59 -0.95
N GLN A 68 5.62 -2.21 0.20
CA GLN A 68 6.78 -3.09 0.39
C GLN A 68 6.78 -4.27 -0.59
N VAL A 69 5.63 -4.92 -0.77
CA VAL A 69 5.48 -6.04 -1.72
C VAL A 69 5.73 -5.59 -3.16
N THR A 70 5.17 -4.45 -3.58
CA THR A 70 5.41 -3.91 -4.93
C THR A 70 6.87 -3.54 -5.17
N THR A 71 7.54 -3.00 -4.15
CA THR A 71 8.98 -2.67 -4.20
C THR A 71 9.81 -3.93 -4.38
N GLN A 72 9.54 -4.97 -3.57
CA GLN A 72 10.23 -6.26 -3.68
C GLN A 72 10.02 -6.92 -5.05
N GLN A 73 8.79 -6.93 -5.56
CA GLN A 73 8.46 -7.43 -6.89
C GLN A 73 9.22 -6.66 -8.00
N GLY A 74 9.34 -5.34 -7.85
CA GLY A 74 10.14 -4.50 -8.74
C GLY A 74 11.62 -4.89 -8.75
N LEU A 75 12.22 -5.06 -7.57
CA LEU A 75 13.62 -5.49 -7.44
C LEU A 75 13.85 -6.88 -8.05
N ILE A 76 12.96 -7.83 -7.79
CA ILE A 76 13.02 -9.18 -8.38
C ILE A 76 12.95 -9.09 -9.91
N ASN A 77 12.05 -8.28 -10.47
CA ASN A 77 11.92 -8.11 -11.92
C ASN A 77 13.20 -7.55 -12.55
N ILE A 78 13.82 -6.54 -11.92
CA ILE A 78 15.09 -5.97 -12.37
C ILE A 78 16.20 -7.04 -12.35
N LEU A 79 16.31 -7.80 -11.26
CA LEU A 79 17.30 -8.87 -11.13
C LEU A 79 17.10 -9.99 -12.17
N LEU A 80 15.86 -10.37 -12.47
CA LEU A 80 15.56 -11.38 -13.48
C LEU A 80 15.89 -10.90 -14.90
N LYS A 81 15.59 -9.64 -15.23
CA LYS A 81 15.90 -9.05 -16.55
C LYS A 81 17.40 -8.94 -16.80
N ASN A 82 18.18 -8.60 -15.77
CA ASN A 82 19.64 -8.45 -15.90
C ASN A 82 20.35 -9.80 -16.12
N GLN A 83 19.80 -10.91 -15.62
CA GLN A 83 20.35 -12.25 -15.83
C GLN A 83 20.11 -12.79 -17.26
N GLY A 84 19.13 -12.27 -18.00
CA GLY A 84 18.85 -12.65 -19.40
C GLY A 84 19.76 -11.97 -20.44
N SER A 85 20.58 -10.98 -20.05
CA SER A 85 21.35 -10.13 -20.98
C SER A 85 22.84 -10.47 -21.07
N SER A 86 23.31 -11.55 -20.42
CA SER A 86 24.71 -12.01 -20.49
C SER A 86 25.04 -12.84 -21.75
N CYS A 87 24.05 -13.20 -22.55
CA CYS A 87 24.22 -14.16 -23.64
C CYS A 87 24.18 -13.56 -25.05
N GLN A 88 24.90 -12.47 -25.31
CA GLN A 88 25.40 -12.14 -26.67
C GLN A 88 26.81 -11.53 -26.60
N THR A 89 27.81 -12.35 -26.29
CA THR A 89 29.14 -12.13 -26.86
C THR A 89 29.15 -12.79 -28.22
N GLU A 90 29.36 -11.97 -29.23
CA GLU A 90 29.27 -12.24 -30.65
C GLU A 90 29.88 -13.59 -31.06
N ARG A 91 29.04 -14.45 -31.62
CA ARG A 91 29.51 -15.53 -32.49
C ARG A 91 30.00 -14.90 -33.80
N GLN A 92 31.31 -14.78 -33.99
CA GLN A 92 31.90 -14.75 -35.33
C GLN A 92 33.36 -15.20 -35.32
N SER A 93 33.58 -16.49 -35.52
CA SER A 93 34.41 -17.02 -36.62
C SER A 93 34.61 -18.53 -36.43
N ASN A 94 33.92 -19.31 -37.24
CA ASN A 94 34.31 -20.69 -37.51
C ASN A 94 35.50 -20.64 -38.48
N ALA A 95 36.66 -21.14 -38.06
CA ALA A 95 37.70 -21.57 -38.98
C ALA A 95 38.12 -23.00 -38.56
N PRO A 96 37.97 -24.01 -39.44
CA PRO A 96 38.51 -25.34 -39.18
C PRO A 96 40.04 -25.28 -39.27
N MET A 97 40.73 -25.75 -38.23
CA MET A 97 42.18 -25.93 -38.26
C MET A 97 42.54 -27.03 -39.28
N PRO A 98 43.47 -26.81 -40.22
CA PRO A 98 43.93 -27.89 -41.08
C PRO A 98 44.79 -28.86 -40.26
N PHE A 99 44.33 -30.11 -40.15
CA PHE A 99 45.18 -31.22 -39.73
C PHE A 99 46.08 -31.59 -40.91
N THR A 100 47.40 -31.47 -40.74
CA THR A 100 48.39 -32.07 -41.64
C THR A 100 49.03 -33.25 -40.92
N MET A 101 48.74 -34.47 -41.38
CA MET A 101 49.53 -35.66 -41.09
C MET A 101 50.47 -35.89 -42.26
N ASP A 102 51.76 -35.60 -42.08
CA ASP A 102 52.80 -36.08 -42.99
C ASP A 102 53.18 -37.51 -42.59
N LEU A 103 52.70 -38.49 -43.34
CA LEU A 103 53.30 -39.82 -43.36
C LEU A 103 54.69 -39.70 -43.98
N LYS A 104 55.72 -40.05 -43.22
CA LYS A 104 57.00 -40.45 -43.81
C LYS A 104 56.88 -41.93 -44.17
N GLU A 105 56.69 -42.20 -45.46
CA GLU A 105 56.98 -43.50 -46.05
C GLU A 105 58.49 -43.63 -46.19
N ASP A 106 59.09 -44.44 -45.31
CA ASP A 106 60.47 -44.90 -45.47
C ASP A 106 60.48 -46.01 -46.54
N ILE A 107 61.30 -45.83 -47.59
CA ILE A 107 61.73 -46.88 -48.54
C ILE A 107 63.03 -47.50 -48.00
#